data_AF-A0A7W1UF46-F1
#
_entry.id   AF-A0A7W1UF46-F1
#
_cell.length_a   1.000
_cell.length_b   1.000
_cell.length_c   1.000
_cell.angle_alpha   90.00
_cell.angle_beta   90.00
_cell.angle_gamma   90.00
#
_symmetry.space_group_name_H-M   'P 1'
#
loop_
_entity.id
_entity.type
_entity.pdbx_description
1 polymer ?
#
loop_
_entity_poly.entity_id
_entity_poly.type
_entity_poly.pdbx_seq_one_letter_code
_entity_poly.pdbx_strand_id
1 'polypeptide(L)'
;MAFQFCINDFINNDHALEQASVFNNNGLTRPYWVNGAVVRLSPKPGGQQIREWINHHSRFLYFIVSRIDRLRAVTTEASVETFIEAEGSGHKGFRHAVEVTDELMRHVRARVGKVPIVAFSCANAAPYSDALALISAHAGIEYWNDVPDTVRQALDRGDDVSTQDDHWNELGHQLVASMVVKHMRERAVVVARHP
;
A
#
# COMPACT_ATOMS: atom_id res chain seq x y z
N MET A 1 1.95 13.89 11.22
CA MET A 1 1.20 12.75 10.64
C MET A 1 2.19 11.85 9.93
N ALA A 2 1.99 10.53 9.95
CA ALA A 2 2.84 9.58 9.23
C ALA A 2 2.01 8.79 8.22
N PHE A 3 2.54 8.65 7.01
CA PHE A 3 2.04 7.72 6.00
C PHE A 3 2.95 6.51 5.95
N GLN A 4 2.40 5.36 6.30
CA GLN A 4 3.02 4.07 6.05
C GLN A 4 2.40 3.54 4.75
N PHE A 5 3.26 3.30 3.75
CA PHE A 5 2.85 2.74 2.46
C PHE A 5 3.38 1.32 2.33
N CYS A 6 2.55 0.39 1.91
CA CYS A 6 2.96 -0.92 1.48
C CYS A 6 2.81 -1.04 -0.05
N ILE A 7 3.49 -2.02 -0.67
CA ILE A 7 3.50 -2.23 -2.13
C ILE A 7 2.08 -2.31 -2.70
N ASN A 8 1.19 -3.00 -1.97
CA ASN A 8 -0.20 -3.19 -2.34
C ASN A 8 -1.03 -1.90 -2.35
N ASP A 9 -0.59 -0.81 -1.72
CA ASP A 9 -1.32 0.45 -1.74
C ASP A 9 -1.39 1.05 -3.15
N PHE A 10 -0.33 0.93 -3.95
CA PHE A 10 -0.38 1.33 -5.36
C PHE A 10 -1.39 0.50 -6.14
N ILE A 11 -1.38 -0.82 -5.95
CA ILE A 11 -2.30 -1.75 -6.61
C ILE A 11 -3.75 -1.46 -6.19
N ASN A 12 -3.97 -1.20 -4.91
CA ASN A 12 -5.29 -0.94 -4.33
C ASN A 12 -5.85 0.44 -4.67
N ASN A 13 -5.00 1.40 -5.04
CA ASN A 13 -5.43 2.73 -5.49
C ASN A 13 -5.93 2.73 -6.94
N ASP A 14 -5.63 1.69 -7.72
CA ASP A 14 -6.11 1.52 -9.09
C ASP A 14 -7.04 0.32 -9.23
N HIS A 15 -8.27 0.57 -9.64
CA HIS A 15 -9.29 -0.47 -9.75
C HIS A 15 -8.91 -1.57 -10.76
N ALA A 16 -8.26 -1.22 -11.87
CA ALA A 16 -7.88 -2.20 -12.89
C ALA A 16 -6.71 -3.08 -12.43
N LEU A 17 -5.71 -2.51 -11.75
CA LEU A 17 -4.63 -3.26 -11.12
C LEU A 17 -5.17 -4.20 -10.04
N GLU A 18 -6.07 -3.72 -9.18
CA GLU A 18 -6.64 -4.58 -8.15
C GLU A 18 -7.50 -5.72 -8.74
N GLN A 19 -8.25 -5.44 -9.81
CA GLN A 19 -8.97 -6.47 -10.56
C GLN A 19 -8.02 -7.53 -11.14
N ALA A 20 -6.86 -7.11 -11.64
CA ALA A 20 -5.83 -7.98 -12.21
C ALA A 20 -4.98 -8.68 -11.14
N SER A 21 -4.95 -8.18 -9.91
CA SER A 21 -4.22 -8.79 -8.81
C SER A 21 -4.95 -10.02 -8.29
N VAL A 22 -4.18 -11.10 -8.13
CA VAL A 22 -4.66 -12.33 -7.52
C VAL A 22 -4.59 -12.25 -5.99
N PHE A 23 -3.58 -11.55 -5.47
CA PHE A 23 -3.25 -11.49 -4.04
C PHE A 23 -3.93 -10.31 -3.32
N ASN A 24 -3.97 -9.14 -3.95
CA ASN A 24 -4.43 -7.89 -3.33
C ASN A 24 -5.92 -7.60 -3.55
N ASN A 25 -6.60 -8.45 -4.31
CA ASN A 25 -8.03 -8.34 -4.59
C ASN A 25 -8.88 -8.84 -3.41
N ASN A 26 -9.34 -7.90 -2.58
CA ASN A 26 -10.13 -8.21 -1.38
C ASN A 26 -11.58 -8.66 -1.65
N GLY A 27 -12.04 -8.55 -2.90
CA GLY A 27 -13.38 -8.96 -3.31
C GLY A 27 -14.54 -8.08 -2.82
N LEU A 28 -14.26 -6.95 -2.18
CA LEU A 28 -15.26 -6.05 -1.60
C LEU A 28 -15.33 -4.72 -2.35
N THR A 29 -16.55 -4.21 -2.49
CA THR A 29 -16.79 -2.89 -3.07
C THR A 29 -16.14 -1.81 -2.21
N ARG A 30 -15.21 -1.05 -2.79
CA ARG A 30 -14.39 -0.04 -2.10
C ARG A 30 -14.36 1.28 -2.90
N PRO A 31 -14.05 2.42 -2.25
CA PRO A 31 -13.92 3.69 -2.94
C PRO A 31 -12.61 3.76 -3.74
N TYR A 32 -12.68 4.28 -4.96
CA TYR A 32 -11.55 4.62 -5.81
C TYR A 32 -11.62 6.08 -6.24
N TRP A 33 -10.47 6.69 -6.46
CA TRP A 33 -10.38 8.03 -7.02
C TRP A 33 -10.32 7.96 -8.54
N VAL A 34 -11.37 8.43 -9.21
CA VAL A 34 -11.52 8.35 -10.67
C VAL A 34 -11.96 9.72 -11.18
N ASN A 35 -11.13 10.34 -12.03
CA ASN A 35 -11.42 11.62 -12.68
C ASN A 35 -11.89 12.71 -11.71
N GLY A 36 -11.21 12.86 -10.56
CA GLY A 36 -11.54 13.90 -9.59
C GLY A 36 -12.68 13.56 -8.63
N ALA A 37 -13.23 12.34 -8.67
CA ALA A 37 -14.35 11.93 -7.84
C ALA A 37 -14.13 10.56 -7.18
N VAL A 38 -14.77 10.36 -6.03
CA VAL A 38 -14.79 9.05 -5.37
C VAL A 38 -15.90 8.19 -5.99
N VAL A 39 -15.52 7.06 -6.58
CA VAL A 39 -16.43 6.08 -7.18
C VAL A 39 -16.32 4.76 -6.43
N ARG A 40 -17.45 4.12 -6.09
CA ARG A 40 -17.44 2.81 -5.43
C ARG A 40 -17.50 1.72 -6.48
N LEU A 41 -16.46 0.88 -6.55
CA LEU A 41 -16.35 -0.19 -7.53
C LEU A 41 -16.02 -1.51 -6.84
N SER A 42 -16.41 -2.63 -7.45
CA SER A 42 -16.02 -3.97 -6.98
C SER A 42 -14.80 -4.46 -7.76
N PRO A 43 -13.77 -5.00 -7.10
CA PRO A 43 -12.57 -5.52 -7.74
C PRO A 43 -12.76 -6.93 -8.32
N LYS A 44 -13.95 -7.56 -8.22
CA LYS A 44 -14.22 -8.85 -8.87
C LYS A 44 -14.95 -8.66 -10.20
N PRO A 45 -14.47 -9.28 -11.30
CA PRO A 45 -15.20 -9.26 -12.56
C PRO A 45 -16.46 -10.13 -12.45
N GLY A 46 -17.62 -9.55 -12.80
CA GLY A 46 -18.90 -10.26 -12.88
C GLY A 46 -19.53 -10.64 -11.53
N GLY A 47 -20.84 -10.87 -11.53
CA GLY A 47 -21.58 -11.37 -10.37
C GLY A 47 -21.59 -10.44 -9.14
N GLN A 48 -21.29 -9.15 -9.32
CA GLN A 48 -21.24 -8.16 -8.23
C GLN A 48 -22.50 -8.19 -7.36
N GLN A 49 -23.68 -8.20 -8.00
CA GLN A 49 -24.96 -8.26 -7.30
C GLN A 49 -25.12 -9.54 -6.46
N ILE A 50 -24.69 -10.70 -6.97
CA ILE A 50 -24.80 -11.98 -6.25
C ILE A 50 -23.80 -12.02 -5.10
N ARG A 51 -22.55 -11.58 -5.32
CA ARG A 51 -21.51 -11.56 -4.29
C ARG A 51 -21.84 -10.57 -3.18
N GLU A 52 -22.31 -9.39 -3.53
CA GLU A 52 -22.78 -8.38 -2.57
C GLU A 52 -23.98 -8.91 -1.79
N TRP A 53 -24.96 -9.53 -2.48
CA TRP A 53 -26.09 -10.17 -1.82
C TRP A 53 -25.64 -11.27 -0.85
N ILE A 54 -24.78 -12.19 -1.27
CA ILE A 54 -24.22 -13.25 -0.42
C ILE A 54 -23.51 -12.64 0.79
N ASN A 55 -22.66 -11.64 0.58
CA ASN A 55 -21.91 -10.99 1.66
C ASN A 55 -22.84 -10.32 2.68
N HIS A 56 -23.96 -9.74 2.21
CA HIS A 56 -24.93 -9.06 3.06
C HIS A 56 -25.82 -10.04 3.85
N HIS A 57 -26.09 -11.22 3.32
CA HIS A 57 -27.07 -12.16 3.90
C HIS A 57 -26.45 -13.40 4.55
N SER A 58 -25.23 -13.81 4.18
CA SER A 58 -24.59 -15.00 4.73
C SER A 58 -23.06 -14.94 4.68
N ARG A 59 -22.44 -14.79 5.84
CA ARG A 59 -20.97 -14.86 6.00
C ARG A 59 -20.41 -16.24 5.69
N PHE A 60 -21.18 -17.30 5.94
CA PHE A 60 -20.78 -18.67 5.62
C PHE A 60 -20.70 -18.90 4.11
N LEU A 61 -21.72 -18.48 3.34
CA LEU A 61 -21.69 -18.60 1.88
C LEU A 61 -20.58 -17.72 1.28
N TYR A 62 -20.38 -16.51 1.82
CA TYR A 62 -19.26 -15.66 1.42
C TYR A 62 -17.90 -16.33 1.67
N PHE A 63 -17.74 -17.01 2.81
CA PHE A 63 -16.55 -17.81 3.11
C PHE A 63 -16.34 -18.92 2.09
N ILE A 64 -17.37 -19.69 1.71
CA ILE A 64 -17.24 -20.73 0.70
C ILE A 64 -16.79 -20.15 -0.65
N VAL A 65 -17.47 -19.08 -1.11
CA VAL A 65 -17.14 -18.43 -2.39
C VAL A 65 -15.70 -17.90 -2.39
N SER A 66 -15.26 -17.27 -1.31
CA SER A 66 -13.89 -16.74 -1.22
C SER A 66 -12.83 -17.86 -1.18
N ARG A 67 -13.14 -19.02 -0.60
CA ARG A 67 -12.26 -20.20 -0.66
C ARG A 67 -12.15 -20.78 -2.08
N ILE A 68 -13.25 -20.82 -2.82
CA ILE A 68 -13.23 -21.25 -4.24
C ILE A 68 -12.39 -20.28 -5.07
N ASP A 69 -12.55 -18.97 -4.86
CA ASP A 69 -11.73 -17.96 -5.56
C ASP A 69 -10.24 -18.16 -5.25
N ARG A 70 -9.89 -18.40 -3.99
CA ARG A 70 -8.51 -18.65 -3.58
C ARG A 70 -7.93 -19.92 -4.21
N LEU A 71 -8.72 -20.99 -4.35
CA LEU A 71 -8.26 -22.21 -5.02
C LEU A 71 -8.02 -21.99 -6.52
N ARG A 72 -8.86 -21.17 -7.18
CA ARG A 72 -8.66 -20.79 -8.59
C ARG A 72 -7.45 -19.86 -8.78
N ALA A 73 -7.18 -19.02 -7.79
CA ALA A 73 -6.02 -18.14 -7.78
C ALA A 73 -4.69 -18.93 -7.76
N VAL A 74 -4.62 -20.04 -7.02
CA VAL A 74 -3.40 -20.88 -6.88
C VAL A 74 -2.90 -21.45 -8.21
N THR A 75 -3.75 -21.57 -9.24
CA THR A 75 -3.35 -22.07 -10.56
C THR A 75 -2.79 -20.99 -11.50
N THR A 76 -2.65 -19.74 -11.04
CA THR A 76 -2.19 -18.62 -11.87
C THR A 76 -0.77 -18.25 -11.46
N GLU A 77 0.23 -18.66 -12.25
CA GLU A 77 1.66 -18.43 -11.95
C GLU A 77 2.10 -16.96 -12.10
N ALA A 78 1.35 -16.14 -12.84
CA ALA A 78 1.70 -14.74 -13.08
C ALA A 78 0.60 -13.80 -12.55
N SER A 79 0.99 -12.89 -11.66
CA SER A 79 0.13 -11.85 -11.09
C SER A 79 0.58 -10.47 -11.58
N VAL A 80 -0.27 -9.46 -11.43
CA VAL A 80 0.05 -8.09 -11.88
C VAL A 80 1.31 -7.54 -11.22
N GLU A 81 1.57 -7.95 -9.98
CA GLU A 81 2.77 -7.66 -9.21
C GLU A 81 4.04 -8.08 -9.96
N THR A 82 4.06 -9.31 -10.49
CA THR A 82 5.20 -9.85 -11.25
C THR A 82 5.44 -9.06 -12.54
N PHE A 83 4.37 -8.65 -13.23
CA PHE A 83 4.49 -7.83 -14.43
C PHE A 83 4.99 -6.42 -14.12
N ILE A 84 4.54 -5.81 -13.01
CA ILE A 84 5.02 -4.51 -12.55
C ILE A 84 6.49 -4.58 -12.15
N GLU A 85 6.91 -5.63 -11.46
CA GLU A 85 8.32 -5.81 -11.08
C GLU A 85 9.22 -5.99 -12.31
N ALA A 86 8.75 -6.70 -13.34
CA ALA A 86 9.48 -6.89 -14.58
C ALA A 86 9.53 -5.63 -15.47
N GLU A 87 8.42 -4.91 -15.60
CA GLU A 87 8.31 -3.73 -16.47
C GLU A 87 8.68 -2.42 -15.76
N GLY A 88 8.71 -2.42 -14.43
CA GLY A 88 8.97 -1.25 -13.59
C GLY A 88 7.99 -0.10 -13.87
N SER A 89 8.53 1.12 -13.96
CA SER A 89 7.78 2.32 -14.37
C SER A 89 7.27 2.27 -15.82
N GLY A 90 7.68 1.27 -16.60
CA GLY A 90 7.16 0.97 -17.93
C GLY A 90 5.74 0.40 -17.94
N HIS A 91 5.26 -0.17 -16.83
CA HIS A 91 3.92 -0.75 -16.76
C HIS A 91 2.84 0.33 -16.74
N LYS A 92 1.89 0.26 -17.70
CA LYS A 92 0.85 1.30 -17.86
C LYS A 92 -0.04 1.45 -16.63
N GLY A 93 -0.51 0.32 -16.08
CA GLY A 93 -1.38 0.33 -14.90
C GLY A 93 -0.67 0.91 -13.66
N PHE A 94 0.58 0.53 -13.42
CA PHE A 94 1.40 1.08 -12.34
C PHE A 94 1.61 2.58 -12.47
N ARG A 95 1.91 3.10 -13.67
CA ARG A 95 1.99 4.56 -13.86
C ARG A 95 0.70 5.27 -13.49
N HIS A 96 -0.45 4.74 -13.91
CA HIS A 96 -1.74 5.31 -13.54
C HIS A 96 -1.97 5.27 -12.02
N ALA A 97 -1.65 4.16 -11.36
CA ALA A 97 -1.70 4.06 -9.90
C ALA A 97 -0.79 5.09 -9.20
N VAL A 98 0.41 5.35 -9.75
CA VAL A 98 1.33 6.38 -9.26
C VAL A 98 0.73 7.77 -9.42
N GLU A 99 0.12 8.07 -10.57
CA GLU A 99 -0.57 9.35 -10.83
C GLU A 99 -1.74 9.57 -9.86
N VAL A 100 -2.57 8.55 -9.63
CA VAL A 100 -3.69 8.61 -8.67
C VAL A 100 -3.16 8.82 -7.25
N THR A 101 -2.12 8.09 -6.86
CA THR A 101 -1.52 8.21 -5.53
C THR A 101 -0.90 9.60 -5.32
N ASP A 102 -0.23 10.13 -6.34
CA ASP A 102 0.31 11.50 -6.35
C ASP A 102 -0.78 12.54 -6.11
N GLU A 103 -1.87 12.46 -6.85
CA GLU A 103 -2.99 13.38 -6.72
C GLU A 103 -3.61 13.33 -5.31
N LEU A 104 -3.83 12.12 -4.78
CA LEU A 104 -4.38 11.92 -3.44
C LEU A 104 -3.45 12.48 -2.36
N MET A 105 -2.13 12.22 -2.45
CA MET A 105 -1.16 12.75 -1.49
C MET A 105 -1.09 14.27 -1.55
N ARG A 106 -1.16 14.88 -2.74
CA ARG A 106 -1.25 16.35 -2.89
C ARG A 106 -2.53 16.92 -2.31
N HIS A 107 -3.68 16.26 -2.49
CA HIS A 107 -4.93 16.68 -1.84
C HIS A 107 -4.82 16.64 -0.31
N VAL A 108 -4.18 15.62 0.25
CA VAL A 108 -3.95 15.57 1.69
C VAL A 108 -3.01 16.69 2.13
N ARG A 109 -1.89 16.91 1.43
CA ARG A 109 -0.97 18.03 1.70
C ARG A 109 -1.70 19.37 1.71
N ALA A 110 -2.50 19.64 0.68
CA ALA A 110 -3.25 20.88 0.57
C ALA A 110 -4.21 21.08 1.75
N ARG A 111 -4.91 20.01 2.16
CA ARG A 111 -5.85 20.05 3.29
C ARG A 111 -5.18 20.25 4.64
N VAL A 112 -4.04 19.61 4.88
CA VAL A 112 -3.34 19.69 6.18
C VAL A 112 -2.40 20.90 6.30
N GLY A 113 -2.24 21.70 5.24
CA GLY A 113 -1.61 23.02 5.30
C GLY A 113 -0.11 22.98 5.59
N LYS A 114 0.31 23.46 6.76
CA LYS A 114 1.72 23.45 7.21
C LYS A 114 2.06 22.32 8.19
N VAL A 115 1.08 21.50 8.58
CA VAL A 115 1.31 20.39 9.51
C VAL A 115 2.32 19.42 8.89
N PRO A 116 3.39 19.03 9.61
CA PRO A 116 4.36 18.06 9.11
C PRO A 116 3.71 16.72 8.75
N ILE A 117 4.05 16.24 7.55
CA ILE A 117 3.75 14.89 7.08
C ILE A 117 5.08 14.23 6.78
N VAL A 118 5.20 12.98 7.21
CA VAL A 118 6.30 12.09 6.83
C VAL A 118 5.72 10.87 6.16
N ALA A 119 6.44 10.28 5.22
CA ALA A 119 6.08 9.04 4.54
C ALA A 119 7.22 8.04 4.67
N PHE A 120 6.89 6.75 4.75
CA PHE A 120 7.85 5.65 4.66
C PHE A 120 7.17 4.42 4.06
N SER A 121 7.97 3.53 3.48
CA SER A 121 7.48 2.26 2.92
C SER A 121 7.64 1.12 3.92
N CYS A 122 6.77 0.11 3.84
CA CYS A 122 6.90 -1.17 4.52
C CYS A 122 8.09 -2.00 3.96
N ALA A 123 8.49 -1.72 2.72
CA ALA A 123 9.62 -2.38 2.07
C ALA A 123 10.33 -1.43 1.08
N ASN A 124 11.66 -1.48 1.04
CA ASN A 124 12.44 -0.85 -0.04
C ASN A 124 12.54 -1.81 -1.22
N ALA A 125 11.55 -1.75 -2.12
CA ALA A 125 11.50 -2.53 -3.34
C ALA A 125 11.11 -1.64 -4.52
N ALA A 126 11.97 -1.61 -5.55
CA ALA A 126 11.66 -0.96 -6.81
C ALA A 126 10.61 -1.80 -7.57
N PRO A 127 9.68 -1.17 -8.32
CA PRO A 127 9.60 0.27 -8.60
C PRO A 127 8.83 1.09 -7.54
N TYR A 128 8.28 0.44 -6.51
CA TYR A 128 7.35 1.05 -5.56
C TYR A 128 7.99 2.10 -4.64
N SER A 129 9.16 1.80 -4.07
CA SER A 129 9.90 2.75 -3.21
C SER A 129 10.32 4.01 -3.96
N ASP A 130 10.69 3.86 -5.23
CA ASP A 130 11.14 4.96 -6.07
C ASP A 130 9.95 5.87 -6.42
N ALA A 131 8.81 5.28 -6.77
CA ALA A 131 7.58 6.01 -7.01
C ALA A 131 7.13 6.79 -5.77
N LEU A 132 7.16 6.16 -4.58
CA LEU A 132 6.78 6.83 -3.34
C LEU A 132 7.71 7.98 -2.99
N ALA A 133 9.02 7.83 -3.20
CA ALA A 133 9.99 8.91 -2.99
C ALA A 133 9.70 10.11 -3.91
N LEU A 134 9.43 9.85 -5.20
CA LEU A 134 9.08 10.88 -6.17
C LEU A 134 7.78 11.61 -5.81
N ILE A 135 6.72 10.86 -5.48
CA ILE A 135 5.43 11.43 -5.06
C ILE A 135 5.61 12.26 -3.80
N SER A 136 6.34 11.75 -2.81
CA SER A 136 6.56 12.46 -1.54
C SER A 136 7.28 13.78 -1.79
N ALA A 137 8.33 13.78 -2.62
CA ALA A 137 9.03 15.01 -3.01
C ALA A 137 8.10 16.00 -3.71
N HIS A 138 7.28 15.55 -4.66
CA HIS A 138 6.33 16.39 -5.39
C HIS A 138 5.26 17.00 -4.46
N ALA A 139 4.79 16.24 -3.46
CA ALA A 139 3.84 16.70 -2.47
C ALA A 139 4.46 17.52 -1.32
N GLY A 140 5.79 17.74 -1.31
CA GLY A 140 6.47 18.39 -0.19
C GLY A 140 6.34 17.62 1.12
N ILE A 141 6.35 16.28 1.03
CA ILE A 141 6.28 15.32 2.12
C ILE A 141 7.67 14.73 2.29
N GLU A 142 8.17 14.71 3.52
CA GLU A 142 9.46 14.12 3.83
C GLU A 142 9.37 12.59 3.75
N TYR A 143 10.28 11.96 3.03
CA TYR A 143 10.32 10.50 2.87
C TYR A 143 11.48 9.90 3.66
N TRP A 144 11.18 8.98 4.57
CA TRP A 144 12.17 8.22 5.34
C TRP A 144 12.34 6.85 4.71
N ASN A 145 13.37 6.73 3.88
CA ASN A 145 13.67 5.52 3.12
C ASN A 145 14.38 4.46 3.96
N ASP A 146 14.97 4.77 5.09
CA ASP A 146 15.74 3.85 5.94
C ASP A 146 14.86 3.08 6.96
N VAL A 147 13.60 3.48 7.12
CA VAL A 147 12.65 2.81 8.04
C VAL A 147 12.51 1.30 7.76
N PRO A 148 12.22 0.82 6.53
CA PRO A 148 12.09 -0.61 6.29
C PRO A 148 13.41 -1.38 6.44
N ASP A 149 14.57 -0.71 6.37
CA ASP A 149 15.87 -1.38 6.50
C ASP A 149 16.10 -1.93 7.92
N THR A 150 15.50 -1.32 8.96
CA THR A 150 15.61 -1.85 10.33
C THR A 150 14.95 -3.22 10.47
N VAL A 151 13.87 -3.46 9.73
CA VAL A 151 13.16 -4.74 9.73
C VAL A 151 13.99 -5.73 8.91
N ARG A 152 14.42 -5.34 7.71
CA ARG A 152 15.28 -6.20 6.86
C ARG A 152 16.53 -6.69 7.60
N GLN A 153 17.23 -5.79 8.30
CA GLN A 153 18.41 -6.16 9.08
C GLN A 153 18.09 -7.16 10.20
N ALA A 154 16.87 -7.16 10.75
CA ALA A 154 16.44 -8.15 11.72
C ALA A 154 16.16 -9.50 11.06
N LEU A 155 15.47 -9.52 9.91
CA LEU A 155 15.33 -10.73 9.10
C LEU A 155 16.71 -11.33 8.74
N ASP A 156 17.66 -10.51 8.31
CA ASP A 156 19.01 -10.96 7.92
C ASP A 156 19.80 -11.59 9.08
N ARG A 157 19.45 -11.25 10.32
CA ARG A 157 20.01 -11.88 11.53
C ARG A 157 19.27 -13.15 11.96
N GLY A 158 18.17 -13.49 11.29
CA GLY A 158 17.29 -14.61 11.63
C GLY A 158 16.25 -14.30 12.70
N ASP A 159 16.00 -13.01 13.00
CA ASP A 159 14.92 -12.62 13.91
C ASP A 159 13.55 -12.86 13.23
N ASP A 160 12.59 -13.41 13.96
CA ASP A 160 11.20 -13.52 13.50
C ASP A 160 10.49 -12.18 13.69
N VAL A 161 10.28 -11.44 12.60
CA VAL A 161 9.69 -10.08 12.61
C VAL A 161 8.41 -9.97 11.79
N SER A 162 7.91 -11.09 11.26
CA SER A 162 6.72 -11.13 10.41
C SER A 162 5.76 -12.25 10.80
N THR A 163 4.49 -12.09 10.45
CA THR A 163 3.48 -13.15 10.54
C THR A 163 3.53 -14.03 9.28
N GLN A 164 2.71 -15.10 9.25
CA GLN A 164 2.64 -16.02 8.10
C GLN A 164 2.14 -15.39 6.80
N ASP A 165 1.58 -14.18 6.85
CA ASP A 165 1.05 -13.42 5.72
C ASP A 165 1.86 -12.14 5.46
N ASP A 166 3.15 -12.15 5.85
CA ASP A 166 4.15 -11.11 5.59
C ASP A 166 3.88 -9.74 6.25
N HIS A 167 2.85 -9.62 7.08
CA HIS A 167 2.69 -8.45 7.95
C HIS A 167 3.73 -8.47 9.07
N TRP A 168 4.12 -7.31 9.56
CA TRP A 168 5.01 -7.24 10.71
C TRP A 168 4.34 -7.81 11.95
N ASN A 169 5.07 -8.64 12.70
CA ASN A 169 4.65 -9.07 14.02
C ASN A 169 4.95 -7.96 15.05
N GLU A 170 4.80 -8.25 16.34
CA GLU A 170 5.07 -7.29 17.41
C GLU A 170 6.52 -6.74 17.36
N LEU A 171 7.51 -7.60 17.16
CA LEU A 171 8.91 -7.18 17.06
C LEU A 171 9.14 -6.29 15.82
N GLY A 172 8.60 -6.66 14.67
CA GLY A 172 8.68 -5.85 13.45
C GLY A 172 8.11 -4.44 13.66
N HIS A 173 6.93 -4.35 14.28
CA HIS A 173 6.31 -3.06 14.63
C HIS A 173 7.14 -2.27 15.63
N GLN A 174 7.72 -2.91 16.65
CA GLN A 174 8.58 -2.24 17.63
C GLN A 174 9.84 -1.64 16.99
N LEU A 175 10.47 -2.36 16.05
CA LEU A 175 11.65 -1.86 15.34
C LEU A 175 11.32 -0.63 14.48
N VAL A 176 10.22 -0.68 13.72
CA VAL A 176 9.74 0.44 12.90
C VAL A 176 9.39 1.64 13.76
N ALA A 177 8.64 1.43 14.85
CA ALA A 177 8.29 2.50 15.78
C ALA A 177 9.54 3.16 16.38
N SER A 178 10.56 2.38 16.72
CA SER A 178 11.82 2.89 17.25
C SER A 178 12.55 3.78 16.24
N MET A 179 12.59 3.36 14.96
CA MET A 179 13.19 4.18 13.91
C MET A 179 12.41 5.46 13.65
N VAL A 180 11.08 5.38 13.58
CA VAL A 180 10.19 6.54 13.44
C VAL A 180 10.40 7.53 14.60
N VAL A 181 10.47 7.05 15.84
CA VAL A 181 10.71 7.90 17.02
C VAL A 181 12.09 8.56 16.96
N LYS A 182 13.13 7.85 16.50
CA LYS A 182 14.47 8.40 16.30
C LYS A 182 14.42 9.59 15.34
N HIS A 183 13.83 9.41 14.15
CA HIS A 183 13.68 10.48 13.16
C HIS A 183 12.88 11.68 13.68
N MET A 184 11.78 11.42 14.39
CA MET A 184 10.98 12.49 15.01
C MET A 184 11.79 13.31 16.02
N ARG A 185 12.64 12.66 16.83
CA ARG A 185 13.50 13.34 17.81
C ARG A 185 14.56 14.18 17.14
N GLU A 186 15.25 13.64 16.13
CA GLU A 186 16.27 14.36 15.37
C GLU A 186 15.67 15.60 14.69
N ARG A 187 14.49 15.47 14.09
CA ARG A 187 13.75 16.60 13.52
C ARG A 187 13.38 17.65 14.57
N ALA A 188 12.90 17.24 15.73
CA ALA A 188 12.55 18.19 16.80
C ALA A 188 13.76 19.01 17.27
N VAL A 189 14.95 18.39 17.32
CA VAL A 189 16.21 19.08 17.62
C VAL A 189 16.59 20.09 16.53
N VAL A 190 16.39 19.75 15.25
CA VAL A 190 16.67 20.67 14.13
C VAL A 190 15.74 21.88 14.16
N VAL A 191 14.43 21.67 14.37
CA VAL A 191 13.45 22.77 14.45
C VAL A 191 13.75 23.69 15.63
N ALA A 192 14.13 23.14 16.80
CA ALA A 192 14.47 23.95 17.96
C ALA A 192 15.73 24.82 17.77
N ARG A 193 16.61 24.47 16.82
CA ARG A 193 17.84 25.22 16.51
C ARG A 193 17.65 26.29 15.43
N HIS A 194 16.56 26.24 14.67
CA HIS A 194 16.27 27.15 13.55
C HIS A 194 14.78 27.54 13.51
N PRO A 195 14.31 28.41 14.44
CA PRO A 195 12.91 28.84 14.52
C PRO A 195 12.48 29.74 13.36
#